data_AF-A0A183U0V9-F1
#
_entry.id   AF-A0A183U0V9-F1
#
_cell.length_a   1.000
_cell.length_b   1.000
_cell.length_c   1.000
_cell.angle_alpha   90.00
_cell.angle_beta   90.00
_cell.angle_gamma   90.00
#
_symmetry.space_group_name_H-M   'P 1'
#
loop_
_entity.id
_entity.type
_entity.pdbx_description
1 polymer ?
#
loop_
_entity_poly.entity_id
_entity_poly.type
_entity_poly.pdbx_seq_one_letter_code
_entity_poly.pdbx_strand_id
1 'polypeptide(L)'
;MVRVNTSFVRAQYQIDEETDGSVWLTHPHPVLADSFASVESSQRVVKGSLEVSMRPFGNYRFRVFARNDFGDGAPTNVKGECKTPARVPDKNPEGVSATGSRPENLIVFWKPMPREDWNGRDFHYVIRYRPSGSNGEWKEEKVDDPYSDRHTIELSAEDPFRSYEVQVQAVNEEGQSNVAPQSVEGHTGEGDPNYTPTGFKLVSSDSSSATFVWDPIDRQQITTWAEDDESEGEESSSVRSKRSPMVSS
;
A
#
# COMPACT_ATOMS: atom_id res chain seq x y z
N MET A 1 -33.31 44.86 12.22
CA MET A 1 -32.61 45.17 10.97
C MET A 1 -31.76 43.97 10.62
N VAL A 2 -32.24 43.08 9.74
CA VAL A 2 -31.50 41.88 9.35
C VAL A 2 -31.60 41.76 7.84
N ARG A 3 -30.50 42.01 7.15
CA ARG A 3 -30.26 41.50 5.80
C ARG A 3 -28.77 41.22 5.69
N VAL A 4 -28.36 40.11 6.27
CA VAL A 4 -27.11 39.47 5.88
C VAL A 4 -27.48 38.61 4.68
N ASN A 5 -27.40 39.18 3.48
CA ASN A 5 -27.63 38.43 2.25
C ASN A 5 -26.30 37.75 1.91
N THR A 6 -25.94 36.72 2.66
CA THR A 6 -24.71 35.94 2.43
C THR A 6 -24.91 35.03 1.23
N SER A 7 -24.56 35.55 0.06
CA SER A 7 -24.39 34.74 -1.14
C SER A 7 -22.99 34.12 -1.11
N PHE A 8 -22.92 32.80 -1.26
CA PHE A 8 -21.66 32.07 -1.41
C PHE A 8 -21.55 31.56 -2.83
N VAL A 9 -20.33 31.51 -3.36
CA VAL A 9 -20.05 30.79 -4.61
C VAL A 9 -19.52 29.41 -4.24
N ARG A 10 -20.14 28.38 -4.80
CA ARG A 10 -19.65 27.00 -4.74
C ARG A 10 -19.07 26.61 -6.08
N ALA A 11 -17.97 25.87 -6.05
CA ALA A 11 -17.41 25.21 -7.21
C ALA A 11 -17.57 23.70 -7.09
N GLN A 12 -17.81 23.09 -8.24
CA GLN A 12 -17.76 21.66 -8.44
C GLN A 12 -16.80 21.34 -9.57
N TYR A 13 -16.19 20.15 -9.51
CA TYR A 13 -15.26 19.69 -10.53
C TYR A 13 -15.46 18.23 -10.89
N GLN A 14 -14.98 17.86 -12.07
CA GLN A 14 -14.88 16.50 -12.58
C GLN A 14 -13.44 16.26 -13.04
N ILE A 15 -12.94 15.04 -12.87
CA ILE A 15 -11.61 14.59 -13.29
C ILE A 15 -11.81 13.49 -14.33
N ASP A 16 -11.14 13.58 -15.48
CA ASP A 16 -11.00 12.50 -16.47
C ASP A 16 -12.30 11.74 -16.82
N GLU A 17 -13.10 12.29 -17.75
CA GLU A 17 -14.37 11.72 -18.28
C GLU A 17 -14.29 10.24 -18.72
N GLU A 18 -13.08 9.72 -19.01
CA GLU A 18 -12.88 8.36 -19.55
C GLU A 18 -12.74 7.26 -18.48
N THR A 19 -12.50 7.61 -17.21
CA THR A 19 -12.28 6.58 -16.16
C THR A 19 -13.04 6.82 -14.86
N ASP A 20 -13.40 8.06 -14.55
CA ASP A 20 -14.18 8.36 -13.36
C ASP A 20 -15.60 8.82 -13.74
N GLY A 21 -16.60 8.33 -13.01
CA GLY A 21 -18.00 8.49 -13.37
C GLY A 21 -18.42 9.95 -13.53
N SER A 22 -19.60 10.19 -14.13
CA SER A 22 -20.16 11.52 -14.42
C SER A 22 -20.54 12.38 -13.18
N VAL A 23 -19.91 12.14 -12.02
CA VAL A 23 -20.22 12.74 -10.72
C VAL A 23 -19.42 14.03 -10.54
N TRP A 24 -20.13 15.11 -10.23
CA TRP A 24 -19.52 16.40 -9.88
C TRP A 24 -19.13 16.43 -8.41
N LEU A 25 -17.83 16.49 -8.12
CA LEU A 25 -17.29 16.63 -6.76
C LEU A 25 -17.43 18.08 -6.30
N THR A 26 -17.84 18.32 -5.06
CA THR A 26 -18.01 19.68 -4.50
C THR A 26 -16.77 20.09 -3.74
N HIS A 27 -16.23 21.27 -4.09
CA HIS A 27 -15.13 21.85 -3.34
C HIS A 27 -15.57 22.16 -1.89
N PRO A 28 -14.82 21.73 -0.86
CA PRO A 28 -15.28 21.77 0.53
C PRO A 28 -15.44 23.18 1.09
N HIS A 29 -14.69 24.15 0.56
CA HIS A 29 -14.72 25.53 1.02
C HIS A 29 -15.50 26.42 0.05
N PRO A 30 -16.70 26.91 0.42
CA PRO A 30 -17.42 27.90 -0.36
C PRO A 30 -16.72 29.26 -0.24
N VAL A 31 -16.65 30.00 -1.34
CA VAL A 31 -16.09 31.36 -1.33
C VAL A 31 -17.18 32.34 -0.95
N LEU A 32 -16.91 33.12 0.11
CA LEU A 32 -17.72 34.29 0.43
C LEU A 32 -17.57 35.29 -0.70
N ALA A 33 -18.69 35.69 -1.29
CA ALA A 33 -18.70 36.79 -2.24
C ALA A 33 -18.27 38.07 -1.49
N ASP A 34 -17.28 38.81 -2.00
CA ASP A 34 -16.80 40.06 -1.38
C ASP A 34 -17.95 40.99 -1.00
N SER A 35 -17.92 41.54 0.22
CA SER A 35 -18.96 42.48 0.68
C SER A 35 -18.98 43.80 -0.10
N PHE A 36 -17.90 44.12 -0.82
CA PHE A 36 -17.78 45.29 -1.68
C PHE A 36 -18.37 45.01 -3.06
N ALA A 37 -19.70 45.05 -3.15
CA ALA A 37 -20.39 44.97 -4.44
C ALA A 37 -20.13 46.24 -5.25
N SER A 38 -19.60 46.12 -6.47
CA SER A 38 -19.66 47.22 -7.45
C SER A 38 -21.01 47.20 -8.16
N VAL A 39 -21.49 48.36 -8.59
CA VAL A 39 -22.67 48.45 -9.46
C VAL A 39 -22.18 48.78 -10.86
N GLU A 40 -22.22 47.79 -11.75
CA GLU A 40 -21.88 47.96 -13.16
C GLU A 40 -23.15 47.71 -13.98
N SER A 41 -23.50 48.66 -14.86
CA SER A 41 -24.68 48.53 -15.75
C SER A 41 -25.98 48.11 -15.02
N SER A 42 -26.22 48.62 -13.81
CA SER A 42 -27.39 48.30 -12.96
C SER A 42 -27.39 46.89 -12.34
N GLN A 43 -26.30 46.13 -12.47
CA GLN A 43 -26.11 44.84 -11.80
C GLN A 43 -25.15 44.99 -10.62
N ARG A 44 -25.50 44.37 -9.48
CA ARG A 44 -24.56 44.21 -8.36
C ARG A 44 -23.59 43.10 -8.72
N VAL A 45 -22.32 43.47 -8.87
CA VAL A 45 -21.23 42.54 -9.17
C VAL A 45 -20.46 42.31 -7.89
N VAL A 46 -20.17 41.05 -7.60
CA VAL A 46 -19.32 40.66 -6.48
C VAL A 46 -18.11 39.89 -7.03
N LYS A 47 -16.93 40.21 -6.49
CA LYS A 47 -15.68 39.53 -6.83
C LYS A 47 -15.33 38.51 -5.75
N GLY A 48 -14.47 37.56 -6.12
CA GLY A 48 -13.97 36.52 -5.25
C GLY A 48 -12.93 35.70 -5.99
N SER A 49 -12.05 35.04 -5.23
CA SER A 49 -11.07 34.10 -5.75
C SER A 49 -11.25 32.75 -5.08
N LEU A 50 -11.14 31.67 -5.85
CA LEU A 50 -11.17 30.30 -5.34
C LEU A 50 -9.90 29.59 -5.78
N GLU A 51 -9.22 28.99 -4.81
CA GLU A 51 -8.12 28.05 -5.07
C GLU A 51 -8.64 26.63 -4.84
N VAL A 52 -8.34 25.73 -5.79
CA VAL A 52 -8.73 24.32 -5.73
C VAL A 52 -7.49 23.45 -5.79
N SER A 53 -7.31 22.57 -4.80
CA SER A 53 -6.26 21.57 -4.83
C SER A 53 -6.57 20.50 -5.88
N MET A 54 -5.62 20.24 -6.78
CA MET A 54 -5.75 19.28 -7.89
C MET A 54 -4.64 18.24 -7.83
N ARG A 55 -4.94 17.01 -8.26
CA ARG A 55 -3.97 15.94 -8.48
C ARG A 55 -3.17 16.17 -9.77
N PRO A 56 -1.88 15.80 -9.82
CA PRO A 56 -1.08 15.82 -11.04
C PRO A 56 -1.68 14.97 -12.15
N PHE A 57 -1.32 15.29 -13.40
CA PHE A 57 -1.70 14.53 -14.58
C PHE A 57 -3.22 14.25 -14.76
N GLY A 58 -4.09 15.11 -14.22
CA GLY A 58 -5.53 15.06 -14.42
C GLY A 58 -6.04 16.13 -15.39
N ASN A 59 -7.15 15.84 -16.05
CA ASN A 59 -7.92 16.78 -16.86
C ASN A 59 -9.22 17.17 -16.15
N TYR A 60 -9.31 18.43 -15.74
CA TYR A 60 -10.37 18.96 -14.88
C TYR A 60 -11.36 19.81 -15.66
N ARG A 61 -12.64 19.60 -15.36
CA ARG A 61 -13.72 20.53 -15.72
C ARG A 61 -14.33 21.11 -14.46
N PHE A 62 -14.66 22.39 -14.49
CA PHE A 62 -15.24 23.09 -13.36
C PHE A 62 -16.61 23.67 -13.72
N ARG A 63 -17.52 23.68 -12.74
CA ARG A 63 -18.75 24.47 -12.79
C ARG A 63 -18.95 25.20 -11.47
N VAL A 64 -19.57 26.37 -11.52
CA VAL A 64 -19.84 27.20 -10.35
C VAL A 64 -21.31 27.53 -10.24
N PHE A 65 -21.81 27.70 -9.02
CA PHE A 65 -23.17 28.18 -8.76
C PHE A 65 -23.18 29.04 -7.50
N ALA A 66 -24.08 30.00 -7.47
CA ALA A 66 -24.34 30.79 -6.27
C ALA A 66 -25.30 30.03 -5.35
N ARG A 67 -25.08 30.10 -4.04
CA ARG A 67 -26.01 29.62 -3.00
C ARG A 67 -26.37 30.78 -2.07
N ASN A 68 -27.64 30.91 -1.74
CA ASN A 68 -28.14 31.79 -0.68
C ASN A 68 -29.02 31.00 0.31
N ASP A 69 -29.65 31.70 1.27
CA ASP A 69 -30.53 31.09 2.28
C ASP A 69 -31.76 30.38 1.70
N PHE A 70 -32.11 30.65 0.43
CA PHE A 70 -33.27 30.08 -0.25
C PHE A 70 -32.92 28.92 -1.20
N GLY A 71 -31.64 28.73 -1.51
CA GLY A 71 -31.19 27.59 -2.32
C GLY A 71 -30.07 27.91 -3.30
N ASP A 72 -29.92 27.01 -4.28
CA ASP A 72 -28.90 27.06 -5.31
C ASP A 72 -29.39 27.74 -6.59
N GLY A 73 -28.55 28.59 -7.15
CA GLY A 73 -28.69 29.08 -8.52
C GLY A 73 -28.27 28.03 -9.54
N ALA A 74 -28.56 28.29 -10.81
CA ALA A 74 -28.17 27.42 -11.91
C ALA A 74 -26.62 27.34 -12.03
N PRO A 75 -26.06 26.13 -12.22
CA PRO A 75 -24.62 25.99 -12.43
C PRO A 75 -24.19 26.53 -13.79
N THR A 76 -23.01 27.13 -13.81
CA THR A 76 -22.36 27.65 -15.02
C THR A 76 -21.02 26.97 -15.18
N ASN A 77 -20.78 26.34 -16.34
CA ASN A 77 -19.49 25.74 -16.65
C ASN A 77 -18.42 26.81 -16.82
N VAL A 78 -17.27 26.61 -16.19
CA VAL A 78 -16.10 27.47 -16.35
C VAL A 78 -15.51 27.20 -17.74
N LYS A 79 -15.16 28.27 -18.46
CA LYS A 79 -14.52 28.16 -19.77
C LYS A 79 -13.03 27.88 -19.62
N GLY A 80 -12.51 26.98 -20.45
CA GLY A 80 -11.09 26.63 -20.50
C GLY A 80 -10.86 25.15 -20.14
N GLU A 81 -9.75 24.61 -20.63
CA GLU A 81 -9.25 23.31 -20.20
C GLU A 81 -8.33 23.52 -18.98
N CYS A 82 -8.50 22.69 -17.95
CA CYS A 82 -7.61 22.69 -16.81
C CYS A 82 -6.88 21.36 -16.75
N LYS A 83 -5.69 21.31 -17.34
CA LYS A 83 -4.81 20.14 -17.31
C LYS A 83 -3.67 20.41 -16.36
N THR A 84 -3.49 19.56 -15.37
CA THR A 84 -2.34 19.63 -14.47
C THR A 84 -1.14 18.91 -15.09
N PRO A 85 0.09 19.43 -14.96
CA PRO A 85 1.28 18.76 -15.45
C PRO A 85 1.49 17.40 -14.76
N ALA A 86 2.23 16.52 -15.42
CA ALA A 86 2.71 15.28 -14.82
C ALA A 86 3.75 15.57 -13.73
N ARG A 87 3.92 14.61 -12.81
CA ARG A 87 4.93 14.63 -11.76
C ARG A 87 5.29 13.19 -11.42
N VAL A 88 6.46 12.97 -10.82
CA VAL A 88 6.78 11.67 -10.20
C VAL A 88 5.67 11.21 -9.23
N PRO A 89 5.47 9.89 -9.07
CA PRO A 89 4.56 9.36 -8.05
C PRO A 89 4.91 9.90 -6.66
N ASP A 90 3.90 10.09 -5.82
CA ASP A 90 4.06 10.64 -4.47
C ASP A 90 4.07 9.59 -3.35
N LYS A 91 3.91 8.32 -3.73
CA LYS A 91 3.95 7.15 -2.85
C LYS A 91 4.39 5.91 -3.61
N ASN A 92 4.60 4.82 -2.89
CA ASN A 92 4.90 3.48 -3.40
C ASN A 92 3.72 2.55 -3.07
N PRO A 93 3.61 1.36 -3.70
CA PRO A 93 2.51 0.44 -3.43
C PRO A 93 2.52 -0.03 -1.97
N GLU A 94 1.33 -0.29 -1.44
CA GLU A 94 1.12 -0.79 -0.09
C GLU A 94 1.10 -2.33 -0.07
N GLY A 95 1.25 -2.93 1.12
CA GLY A 95 1.09 -4.38 1.29
C GLY A 95 2.18 -5.19 0.60
N VAL A 96 3.39 -4.63 0.48
CA VAL A 96 4.53 -5.35 -0.09
C VAL A 96 4.88 -6.55 0.80
N SER A 97 5.03 -7.72 0.20
CA SER A 97 5.52 -8.93 0.86
C SER A 97 6.29 -9.80 -0.13
N ALA A 98 7.15 -10.70 0.35
CA ALA A 98 7.93 -11.59 -0.50
C ALA A 98 8.03 -12.99 0.09
N THR A 99 7.80 -14.01 -0.74
CA THR A 99 7.89 -15.43 -0.35
C THR A 99 8.26 -16.30 -1.53
N GLY A 100 9.16 -17.25 -1.34
CA GLY A 100 9.55 -18.24 -2.33
C GLY A 100 8.68 -19.49 -2.26
N SER A 101 8.48 -20.12 -3.41
CA SER A 101 7.82 -21.43 -3.55
C SER A 101 8.78 -22.53 -3.98
N ARG A 102 9.97 -22.15 -4.49
CA ARG A 102 11.05 -23.00 -4.94
C ARG A 102 12.39 -22.40 -4.48
N PRO A 103 13.45 -23.20 -4.30
CA PRO A 103 14.80 -22.71 -3.95
C PRO A 103 15.29 -21.56 -4.82
N GLU A 104 14.96 -21.62 -6.09
CA GLU A 104 15.40 -20.71 -7.14
C GLU A 104 14.42 -19.56 -7.40
N ASN A 105 13.45 -19.28 -6.53
CA ASN A 105 12.55 -18.15 -6.74
C ASN A 105 12.19 -17.34 -5.49
N LEU A 106 11.79 -16.11 -5.76
CA LEU A 106 11.18 -15.21 -4.79
C LEU A 106 9.98 -14.53 -5.45
N ILE A 107 8.78 -14.74 -4.93
CA ILE A 107 7.55 -14.12 -5.42
C ILE A 107 7.27 -12.90 -4.56
N VAL A 108 7.24 -11.73 -5.18
CA VAL A 108 6.96 -10.45 -4.56
C VAL A 108 5.51 -10.10 -4.83
N PHE A 109 4.77 -9.69 -3.80
CA PHE A 109 3.37 -9.29 -3.86
C PHE A 109 3.23 -7.84 -3.40
N TRP A 110 2.25 -7.12 -3.95
CA TRP A 110 1.88 -5.79 -3.49
C TRP A 110 0.43 -5.47 -3.89
N LYS A 111 -0.13 -4.41 -3.32
CA LYS A 111 -1.43 -3.88 -3.74
C LYS A 111 -1.24 -2.94 -4.94
N PRO A 112 -1.91 -3.18 -6.09
CA PRO A 112 -1.84 -2.28 -7.23
C PRO A 112 -2.26 -0.85 -6.86
N MET A 113 -1.49 0.13 -7.31
CA MET A 113 -1.79 1.54 -7.13
C MET A 113 -2.91 1.98 -8.07
N PRO A 114 -3.91 2.72 -7.58
CA PRO A 114 -4.99 3.17 -8.43
C PRO A 114 -4.53 4.30 -9.36
N ARG A 115 -5.21 4.46 -10.49
CA ARG A 115 -4.80 5.32 -11.62
C ARG A 115 -4.58 6.78 -11.21
N GLU A 116 -5.34 7.25 -10.25
CA GLU A 116 -5.28 8.61 -9.69
C GLU A 116 -4.00 8.92 -8.91
N ASP A 117 -3.16 7.91 -8.65
CA ASP A 117 -1.88 8.05 -7.94
C ASP A 117 -0.67 7.84 -8.87
N TRP A 118 -0.90 7.56 -10.16
CA TRP A 118 0.19 7.34 -11.12
C TRP A 118 0.92 8.63 -11.49
N ASN A 119 0.24 9.79 -11.37
CA ASN A 119 0.76 11.14 -11.57
C ASN A 119 1.46 11.42 -12.93
N GLY A 120 1.40 10.50 -13.90
CA GLY A 120 2.06 10.63 -15.19
C GLY A 120 1.75 9.47 -16.14
N ARG A 121 2.29 9.52 -17.35
CA ARG A 121 2.25 8.42 -18.32
C ARG A 121 3.27 7.35 -17.97
N ASP A 122 3.14 6.19 -18.62
CA ASP A 122 4.09 5.08 -18.53
C ASP A 122 4.37 4.65 -17.09
N PHE A 123 3.33 4.65 -16.25
CA PHE A 123 3.42 4.17 -14.89
C PHE A 123 3.73 2.67 -14.88
N HIS A 124 4.69 2.27 -14.05
CA HIS A 124 5.15 0.90 -13.89
C HIS A 124 5.78 0.73 -12.49
N TYR A 125 6.04 -0.52 -12.11
CA TYR A 125 6.77 -0.82 -10.89
C TYR A 125 8.22 -1.20 -11.18
N VAL A 126 9.13 -0.86 -10.27
CA VAL A 126 10.49 -1.37 -10.23
C VAL A 126 10.68 -2.10 -8.91
N ILE A 127 10.94 -3.39 -8.99
CA ILE A 127 11.23 -4.23 -7.84
C ILE A 127 12.73 -4.24 -7.62
N ARG A 128 13.16 -3.88 -6.42
CA ARG A 128 14.56 -3.90 -6.03
C ARG A 128 14.77 -5.01 -5.01
N TYR A 129 15.79 -5.82 -5.18
CA TYR A 129 16.09 -6.91 -4.26
C TYR A 129 17.59 -7.13 -4.08
N ARG A 130 17.99 -7.64 -2.90
CA ARG A 130 19.36 -8.08 -2.60
C ARG A 130 19.34 -9.08 -1.43
N PRO A 131 20.37 -9.92 -1.25
CA PRO A 131 20.47 -10.78 -0.07
C PRO A 131 20.43 -9.95 1.23
N SER A 132 19.67 -10.40 2.21
CA SER A 132 19.54 -9.73 3.52
C SER A 132 20.89 -9.64 4.23
N GLY A 133 21.13 -8.52 4.92
CA GLY A 133 22.40 -8.25 5.59
C GLY A 133 23.58 -7.98 4.66
N SER A 134 23.39 -8.00 3.33
CA SER A 134 24.44 -7.65 2.38
C SER A 134 24.54 -6.13 2.20
N ASN A 135 25.76 -5.62 2.14
CA ASN A 135 26.06 -4.26 1.66
C ASN A 135 26.19 -4.20 0.13
N GLY A 136 25.67 -5.22 -0.57
CA GLY A 136 25.72 -5.31 -2.02
C GLY A 136 24.79 -4.31 -2.70
N GLU A 137 25.01 -4.14 -4.00
CA GLU A 137 24.14 -3.36 -4.86
C GLU A 137 22.75 -4.03 -4.99
N TRP A 138 21.72 -3.19 -5.09
CA TRP A 138 20.37 -3.63 -5.37
C TRP A 138 20.27 -4.11 -6.82
N LYS A 139 19.69 -5.29 -7.02
CA LYS A 139 19.23 -5.74 -8.34
C LYS A 139 17.85 -5.17 -8.59
N GLU A 140 17.51 -4.91 -9.84
CA GLU A 140 16.23 -4.29 -10.21
C GLU A 140 15.55 -5.05 -11.34
N GLU A 141 14.22 -5.23 -11.23
CA GLU A 141 13.37 -5.79 -12.27
C GLU A 141 12.15 -4.90 -12.50
N LYS A 142 11.87 -4.60 -13.77
CA LYS A 142 10.76 -3.75 -14.19
C LYS A 142 9.50 -4.58 -14.41
N VAL A 143 8.37 -4.11 -13.90
CA VAL A 143 7.04 -4.68 -14.13
C VAL A 143 6.20 -3.64 -14.87
N ASP A 144 6.08 -3.82 -16.19
CA ASP A 144 5.39 -2.87 -17.08
C ASP A 144 3.87 -2.83 -16.89
N ASP A 145 3.25 -3.90 -16.39
CA ASP A 145 1.81 -3.92 -16.12
C ASP A 145 1.49 -3.14 -14.82
N PRO A 146 0.82 -1.97 -14.92
CA PRO A 146 0.55 -1.13 -13.77
C PRO A 146 -0.52 -1.70 -12.83
N TYR A 147 -1.28 -2.70 -13.29
CA TYR A 147 -2.33 -3.38 -12.52
C TYR A 147 -1.83 -4.69 -11.88
N SER A 148 -0.58 -5.08 -12.14
CA SER A 148 -0.03 -6.31 -11.54
C SER A 148 -0.01 -6.22 -10.02
N ASP A 149 -0.31 -7.35 -9.38
CA ASP A 149 -0.30 -7.54 -7.92
C ASP A 149 0.88 -8.39 -7.44
N ARG A 150 1.68 -8.93 -8.37
CA ARG A 150 2.82 -9.79 -8.07
C ARG A 150 3.87 -9.83 -9.18
N HIS A 151 5.05 -10.32 -8.84
CA HIS A 151 6.10 -10.69 -9.80
C HIS A 151 6.98 -11.80 -9.23
N THR A 152 7.50 -12.67 -10.09
CA THR A 152 8.41 -13.74 -9.69
C THR A 152 9.82 -13.40 -10.15
N ILE A 153 10.74 -13.31 -9.19
CA ILE A 153 12.17 -13.17 -9.42
C ILE A 153 12.77 -14.58 -9.47
N GLU A 154 13.52 -14.89 -10.52
CA GLU A 154 14.29 -16.13 -10.63
C GLU A 154 15.72 -15.91 -10.08
N LEU A 155 16.14 -16.80 -9.18
CA LEU A 155 17.36 -16.71 -8.37
C LEU A 155 18.21 -17.98 -8.54
N SER A 156 19.34 -18.05 -7.83
CA SER A 156 20.18 -19.26 -7.79
C SER A 156 19.59 -20.28 -6.82
N ALA A 157 19.60 -21.56 -7.19
CA ALA A 157 19.20 -22.68 -6.32
C ALA A 157 20.29 -23.10 -5.32
N GLU A 158 21.48 -22.49 -5.34
CA GLU A 158 22.63 -22.90 -4.53
C GLU A 158 22.39 -22.74 -3.02
N ASP A 159 21.59 -21.74 -2.64
CA ASP A 159 21.24 -21.43 -1.25
C ASP A 159 19.71 -21.41 -1.10
N PRO A 160 19.05 -22.57 -0.88
CA PRO A 160 17.62 -22.60 -0.58
C PRO A 160 17.32 -21.86 0.73
N PHE A 161 16.08 -21.41 0.88
CA PHE A 161 15.62 -20.69 2.06
C PHE A 161 16.47 -19.45 2.41
N ARG A 162 17.07 -18.82 1.39
CA ARG A 162 17.92 -17.64 1.56
C ARG A 162 17.07 -16.39 1.73
N SER A 163 17.42 -15.57 2.72
CA SER A 163 16.75 -14.29 3.01
C SER A 163 17.17 -13.18 2.04
N TYR A 164 16.19 -12.40 1.58
CA TYR A 164 16.33 -11.25 0.70
C TYR A 164 15.58 -10.03 1.25
N GLU A 165 16.20 -8.87 1.14
CA GLU A 165 15.56 -7.57 1.32
C GLU A 165 14.94 -7.16 -0.01
N VAL A 166 13.67 -6.76 0.00
CA VAL A 166 12.88 -6.41 -1.20
C VAL A 166 12.19 -5.06 -1.02
N GLN A 167 12.16 -4.27 -2.09
CA GLN A 167 11.43 -3.01 -2.20
C GLN A 167 10.64 -2.99 -3.51
N VAL A 168 9.46 -2.37 -3.51
CA VAL A 168 8.70 -2.09 -4.73
C VAL A 168 8.52 -0.59 -4.88
N GLN A 169 9.00 -0.03 -5.98
CA GLN A 169 8.94 1.39 -6.28
C GLN A 169 7.94 1.68 -7.39
N ALA A 170 7.19 2.76 -7.21
CA ALA A 170 6.38 3.35 -8.27
C ALA A 170 7.24 4.27 -9.14
N VAL A 171 7.11 4.13 -10.46
CA VAL A 171 7.87 4.91 -11.45
C VAL A 171 6.95 5.31 -12.59
N ASN A 172 7.12 6.52 -13.13
CA ASN A 172 6.45 6.96 -14.35
C ASN A 172 7.44 7.68 -15.27
N GLU A 173 6.98 8.27 -16.38
CA GLU A 173 7.83 9.00 -17.35
C GLU A 173 8.65 10.14 -16.72
N GLU A 174 8.18 10.73 -15.60
CA GLU A 174 8.87 11.80 -14.88
C GLU A 174 9.94 11.28 -13.92
N GLY A 175 9.92 9.98 -13.59
CA GLY A 175 10.90 9.32 -12.74
C GLY A 175 10.30 8.50 -11.59
N GLN A 176 11.16 8.14 -10.63
CA GLN A 176 10.81 7.34 -9.46
C GLN A 176 10.05 8.16 -8.42
N SER A 177 9.23 7.47 -7.62
CA SER A 177 8.53 8.05 -6.49
C SER A 177 9.43 8.92 -5.62
N ASN A 178 8.94 10.09 -5.20
CA ASN A 178 9.70 10.98 -4.33
C ASN A 178 9.73 10.53 -2.85
N VAL A 179 9.12 9.40 -2.53
CA VAL A 179 9.12 8.77 -1.21
C VAL A 179 9.92 7.47 -1.28
N ALA A 180 10.71 7.20 -0.25
CA ALA A 180 11.46 5.94 -0.17
C ALA A 180 10.49 4.74 -0.07
N PRO A 181 10.74 3.63 -0.79
CA PRO A 181 9.94 2.42 -0.65
C PRO A 181 10.19 1.75 0.71
N GLN A 182 9.20 1.00 1.18
CA GLN A 182 9.37 0.13 2.35
C GLN A 182 10.25 -1.07 1.97
N SER A 183 11.24 -1.37 2.81
CA SER A 183 11.97 -2.64 2.76
C SER A 183 11.19 -3.72 3.51
N VAL A 184 11.04 -4.88 2.88
CA VAL A 184 10.51 -6.09 3.51
C VAL A 184 11.49 -7.23 3.35
N GLU A 185 11.43 -8.19 4.25
CA GLU A 185 12.23 -9.41 4.18
C GLU A 185 11.39 -10.56 3.63
N GLY A 186 11.99 -11.38 2.76
CA GLY A 186 11.38 -12.59 2.22
C GLY A 186 12.44 -13.67 1.99
N HIS A 187 12.01 -14.93 2.02
CA HIS A 187 12.90 -16.08 1.85
C HIS A 187 12.60 -16.79 0.54
N THR A 188 13.62 -17.32 -0.12
CA THR A 188 13.41 -18.30 -1.21
C THR A 188 12.75 -19.57 -0.66
N GLY A 189 12.22 -20.42 -1.55
CA GLY A 189 11.63 -21.68 -1.11
C GLY A 189 12.66 -22.63 -0.50
N GLU A 190 12.18 -23.60 0.26
CA GLU A 190 13.01 -24.67 0.79
C GLU A 190 13.47 -25.63 -0.33
N GLY A 191 14.64 -26.24 -0.14
CA GLY A 191 15.21 -27.25 -1.03
C GLY A 191 14.78 -28.67 -0.67
N ASP A 192 15.25 -29.64 -1.45
CA ASP A 192 15.01 -31.04 -1.15
C ASP A 192 15.65 -31.42 0.20
N PRO A 193 14.92 -32.11 1.10
CA PRO A 193 15.52 -32.65 2.31
C PRO A 193 16.50 -33.74 1.90
N ASN A 194 17.79 -33.41 1.85
CA ASN A 194 18.86 -34.29 1.35
C ASN A 194 19.22 -35.41 2.36
N TYR A 195 18.25 -35.88 3.12
CA TYR A 195 18.39 -36.84 4.20
C TYR A 195 17.41 -38.01 4.02
N THR A 196 17.91 -39.22 4.23
CA THR A 196 17.09 -40.44 4.28
C THR A 196 17.04 -40.95 5.72
N PRO A 197 15.85 -41.09 6.34
CA PRO A 197 15.72 -41.67 7.67
C PRO A 197 16.40 -43.03 7.80
N THR A 198 17.22 -43.17 8.84
CA THR A 198 17.92 -44.42 9.15
C THR A 198 17.17 -45.24 10.21
N GLY A 199 17.57 -46.50 10.42
CA GLY A 199 17.01 -47.33 11.49
C GLY A 199 15.56 -47.78 11.25
N PHE A 200 15.08 -47.73 10.01
CA PHE A 200 13.72 -48.13 9.67
C PHE A 200 13.45 -49.59 10.05
N LYS A 201 12.52 -49.82 10.97
CA LYS A 201 12.21 -51.14 11.51
C LYS A 201 10.72 -51.33 11.77
N LEU A 202 10.24 -52.54 11.52
CA LEU A 202 8.88 -52.99 11.89
C LEU A 202 8.85 -53.29 13.39
N VAL A 203 7.94 -52.65 14.12
CA VAL A 203 7.75 -52.85 15.57
C VAL A 203 6.64 -53.85 15.86
N SER A 204 5.56 -53.80 15.11
CA SER A 204 4.41 -54.69 15.28
C SER A 204 3.59 -54.76 13.99
N SER A 205 2.83 -55.84 13.83
CA SER A 205 1.87 -56.01 12.74
C SER A 205 0.72 -56.93 13.14
N ASP A 206 -0.45 -56.70 12.55
CA ASP A 206 -1.65 -57.54 12.67
C ASP A 206 -2.24 -57.85 11.28
N SER A 207 -3.48 -58.37 11.22
CA SER A 207 -4.14 -58.74 9.97
C SER A 207 -4.40 -57.58 8.99
N SER A 208 -4.26 -56.33 9.43
CA SER A 208 -4.63 -55.13 8.68
C SER A 208 -3.67 -53.95 8.85
N SER A 209 -2.72 -54.02 9.79
CA SER A 209 -1.83 -52.90 10.10
C SER A 209 -0.40 -53.35 10.37
N ALA A 210 0.55 -52.43 10.16
CA ALA A 210 1.95 -52.58 10.50
C ALA A 210 2.49 -51.24 11.00
N THR A 211 3.21 -51.26 12.12
CA THR A 211 3.81 -50.06 12.73
C THR A 211 5.32 -50.07 12.51
N PHE A 212 5.85 -48.99 11.94
CA PHE A 212 7.27 -48.79 11.72
C PHE A 212 7.79 -47.66 12.60
N VAL A 213 9.06 -47.73 12.96
CA VAL A 213 9.80 -46.62 13.58
C VAL A 213 11.15 -46.46 12.89
N TRP A 214 11.72 -45.27 12.98
CA TRP A 214 13.03 -44.91 12.46
C TRP A 214 13.80 -44.12 13.52
N ASP A 215 15.10 -43.93 13.28
CA ASP A 215 15.94 -43.15 14.18
C ASP A 215 15.53 -41.66 14.15
N PRO A 216 15.66 -40.91 15.26
CA PRO A 216 15.41 -39.48 15.27
C PRO A 216 16.26 -38.77 14.20
N ILE A 217 15.63 -37.86 13.46
CA ILE A 217 16.35 -37.07 12.46
C ILE A 217 17.01 -35.90 13.18
N ASP A 218 18.34 -35.79 13.02
CA ASP A 218 19.08 -34.62 13.48
C ASP A 218 18.65 -33.41 12.65
N ARG A 219 18.09 -32.39 13.31
CA ARG A 219 17.64 -31.16 12.65
C ARG A 219 18.78 -30.46 11.92
N GLN A 220 20.03 -30.64 12.34
CA GLN A 220 21.21 -30.08 11.64
C GLN A 220 21.48 -30.76 10.29
N GLN A 221 20.97 -31.98 10.06
CA GLN A 221 21.06 -32.67 8.78
C GLN A 221 19.86 -32.37 7.85
N ILE A 222 18.84 -31.69 8.37
CA ILE A 222 17.72 -31.20 7.58
C ILE A 222 17.96 -29.69 7.38
N THR A 223 18.70 -29.33 6.34
CA THR A 223 19.04 -27.94 6.00
C THR A 223 17.84 -27.08 5.54
N THR A 224 16.61 -27.48 5.84
CA THR A 224 15.39 -26.87 5.27
C THR A 224 14.43 -26.25 6.28
N TRP A 225 14.58 -26.45 7.60
CA TRP A 225 13.65 -25.84 8.56
C TRP A 225 14.26 -24.57 9.18
N ALA A 226 13.58 -23.44 8.99
CA ALA A 226 13.77 -22.29 9.88
C ALA A 226 13.41 -22.70 11.30
N GLU A 227 14.19 -22.26 12.28
CA GLU A 227 13.76 -22.28 13.66
C GLU A 227 12.50 -21.40 13.73
N ASP A 228 11.34 -22.01 13.96
CA ASP A 228 10.17 -21.26 14.40
C ASP A 228 10.60 -20.55 15.68
N ASP A 229 10.75 -19.23 15.62
CA ASP A 229 10.94 -18.37 16.78
C ASP A 229 9.72 -18.56 17.69
N GLU A 230 9.78 -19.56 18.58
CA GLU A 230 8.93 -19.66 19.75
C GLU A 230 9.27 -18.46 20.63
N SER A 231 8.59 -17.34 20.36
CA SER A 231 8.47 -16.26 21.33
C SER A 231 7.80 -16.83 22.59
N GLU A 232 8.63 -17.29 23.53
CA GLU A 232 8.20 -17.66 24.86
C GLU A 232 7.46 -16.48 25.48
N GLY A 233 6.15 -16.64 25.66
CA GLY A 233 5.37 -15.75 26.49
C GLY A 233 5.92 -15.81 27.92
N GLU A 234 6.55 -14.72 28.36
CA GLU A 234 6.95 -14.54 29.74
C GLU A 234 5.70 -14.56 30.65
N GLU A 235 5.39 -15.73 31.23
CA GLU A 235 4.50 -15.82 32.39
C GLU A 235 5.22 -15.23 33.61
N SER A 236 4.82 -14.00 33.94
CA SER A 236 5.17 -13.33 35.20
C SER A 236 4.69 -14.15 36.41
N SER A 237 5.62 -14.77 37.14
CA SER A 237 5.36 -15.30 38.48
C SER A 237 6.37 -14.78 39.51
N SER A 238 5.96 -13.73 40.23
CA SER A 238 6.54 -13.29 41.50
C SER A 238 5.49 -12.35 42.14
N VAL A 239 5.01 -12.49 43.37
CA VAL A 239 5.72 -12.70 44.63
C VAL A 239 4.76 -13.36 45.64
N ARG A 240 5.24 -14.42 46.30
CA ARG A 240 4.65 -14.99 47.53
C ARG A 240 5.02 -14.11 48.73
N SER A 241 4.10 -13.32 49.25
CA SER A 241 4.23 -12.66 50.56
C SER A 241 3.87 -13.63 51.70
N LYS A 242 4.76 -13.73 52.70
CA LYS A 242 4.60 -14.58 53.90
C LYS A 242 3.98 -13.78 55.06
N ARG A 243 2.94 -14.38 55.65
CA ARG A 243 2.53 -14.46 57.09
C ARG A 243 2.19 -13.18 57.88
N SER A 244 1.02 -13.22 58.55
CA SER A 244 0.86 -13.58 59.98
C SER A 244 -0.63 -13.73 60.39
N PRO A 245 -0.95 -14.47 61.48
CA PRO A 245 -2.33 -14.80 61.86
C PRO A 245 -2.92 -13.81 62.88
N MET A 246 -4.25 -13.64 62.87
CA MET A 246 -4.99 -13.06 63.98
C MET A 246 -6.11 -13.99 64.44
N VAL A 247 -6.18 -14.10 65.77
CA VAL A 247 -7.06 -14.91 66.60
C VAL A 247 -8.49 -14.35 66.62
N SER A 248 -9.49 -15.22 66.72
CA SER A 248 -10.74 -14.87 67.41
C SER A 248 -11.22 -16.06 68.25
N SER A 249 -11.39 -15.82 69.55
CA SER A 249 -12.44 -16.45 70.36
C SER A 249 -13.74 -15.70 70.18
#